data_AF-A0A4V4N8H3-F1
#
_entry.id   AF-A0A4V4N8H3-F1
#
_cell.length_a   1.000
_cell.length_b   1.000
_cell.length_c   1.000
_cell.angle_alpha   90.00
_cell.angle_beta   90.00
_cell.angle_gamma   90.00
#
_symmetry.space_group_name_H-M   'P 1'
#
loop_
_entity.id
_entity.type
_entity.pdbx_description
1 polymer ?
#
loop_
_entity_poly.entity_id
_entity_poly.type
_entity_poly.pdbx_seq_one_letter_code
_entity_poly.pdbx_strand_id
1 'polypeptide(L)'
;MTQQHAEIVQPAPGNPQVRWSPVVGPETERLLKSVGLDPEGEANIRKESVGVLSRCADPATPECRTGLVVGYVQSGKTLSFTTVTALARDNGFPLVVLLAGTKQNLHEQTAKRLSSDLGGGRG
;
A
#
# COMPACT_ATOMS: atom_id res chain seq x y z
N MET A 1 3.40 -22.91 12.52
CA MET A 1 4.23 -22.00 11.70
C MET A 1 3.62 -21.95 10.32
N THR A 2 2.73 -20.98 10.06
CA THR A 2 2.00 -20.89 8.79
C THR A 2 2.83 -20.06 7.82
N GLN A 3 3.40 -20.68 6.79
CA GLN A 3 4.03 -19.95 5.69
C GLN A 3 2.94 -19.15 4.96
N GLN A 4 3.01 -17.82 5.02
CA GLN A 4 2.24 -16.94 4.15
C GLN A 4 3.01 -16.82 2.83
N HIS A 5 2.48 -17.44 1.77
CA HIS A 5 2.97 -17.24 0.40
C HIS A 5 2.57 -15.84 -0.05
N ALA A 6 3.58 -15.00 -0.29
CA ALA A 6 3.38 -13.73 -0.98
C ALA A 6 3.32 -14.01 -2.48
N GLU A 7 2.18 -13.74 -3.11
CA GLU A 7 2.01 -13.89 -4.55
C GLU A 7 2.60 -12.65 -5.25
N ILE A 8 3.57 -12.87 -6.13
CA ILE A 8 4.13 -11.81 -6.96
C ILE A 8 3.12 -11.53 -8.07
N VAL A 9 2.35 -10.44 -7.94
CA VAL A 9 1.47 -9.98 -9.01
C VAL A 9 2.35 -9.45 -10.15
N GLN A 10 2.54 -10.25 -11.20
CA GLN A 10 3.26 -9.81 -12.38
C GLN A 10 2.41 -8.80 -13.17
N PRO A 11 2.89 -7.56 -13.38
CA PRO A 11 2.18 -6.59 -14.20
C PRO A 11 2.12 -7.06 -15.66
N ALA A 12 1.03 -6.72 -16.35
CA ALA A 12 0.82 -7.10 -17.75
C ALA A 12 2.00 -6.66 -18.64
N PRO A 13 2.51 -7.54 -19.54
CA PRO A 13 3.64 -7.22 -20.39
C PRO A 13 3.32 -6.05 -21.33
N GLY A 14 4.19 -5.04 -21.37
CA GLY A 14 4.13 -3.94 -22.35
C GLY A 14 3.84 -2.53 -21.82
N ASN A 15 3.74 -2.31 -20.51
CA ASN A 15 3.63 -0.94 -19.97
C ASN A 15 5.04 -0.34 -19.70
N PRO A 16 5.53 0.62 -20.50
CA PRO A 16 6.88 1.17 -20.37
C PRO A 16 7.14 1.94 -19.07
N GLN A 17 6.12 2.13 -18.23
CA GLN A 17 6.26 2.81 -16.93
C GLN A 17 6.48 1.87 -15.74
N VAL A 18 6.26 0.57 -15.90
CA VAL A 18 6.49 -0.41 -14.83
C VAL A 18 8.00 -0.67 -14.72
N ARG A 19 8.56 -0.49 -13.52
CA ARG A 19 10.01 -0.51 -13.30
C ARG A 19 10.49 -1.69 -12.46
N TRP A 20 9.64 -2.14 -11.56
CA TRP A 20 9.86 -3.28 -10.69
C TRP A 20 8.51 -3.89 -10.31
N SER A 21 8.52 -5.08 -9.71
CA SER A 21 7.31 -5.83 -9.39
C SER A 21 7.09 -5.87 -7.87
N PRO A 22 6.19 -5.02 -7.33
CA PRO A 22 5.84 -5.07 -5.92
C PRO A 22 5.23 -6.41 -5.53
N VAL A 23 5.63 -6.89 -4.36
CA VAL A 23 5.06 -8.06 -3.70
C VAL A 23 3.91 -7.63 -2.80
N VAL A 24 2.76 -8.29 -2.91
CA VAL A 24 1.66 -8.10 -1.97
C VAL A 24 1.90 -8.99 -0.76
N GLY A 25 2.16 -8.37 0.39
CA GLY A 25 2.54 -9.06 1.61
C GLY A 25 1.45 -9.00 2.71
N PRO A 26 1.80 -9.45 3.93
CA PRO A 26 0.85 -9.62 5.02
C PRO A 26 0.20 -8.31 5.47
N GLU A 27 0.88 -7.17 5.35
CA GLU A 27 0.34 -5.88 5.79
C GLU A 27 -0.76 -5.41 4.85
N THR A 28 -0.53 -5.55 3.54
CA THR A 28 -1.55 -5.26 2.52
C THR A 28 -2.75 -6.19 2.64
N GLU A 29 -2.51 -7.49 2.80
CA GLU A 29 -3.56 -8.50 3.00
C GLU A 29 -4.41 -8.21 4.25
N ARG A 30 -3.78 -7.86 5.37
CA ARG A 30 -4.48 -7.51 6.61
C ARG A 30 -5.34 -6.26 6.44
N LEU A 31 -4.83 -5.25 5.76
CA LEU A 31 -5.57 -4.01 5.49
C LEU A 31 -6.82 -4.31 4.66
N LEU A 32 -6.67 -4.96 3.50
CA LEU A 32 -7.78 -5.21 2.58
C LEU A 32 -8.91 -6.02 3.23
N LYS A 33 -8.56 -7.06 3.98
CA LYS A 33 -9.53 -7.87 4.75
C LYS A 33 -10.25 -7.08 5.84
N SER A 34 -9.62 -6.04 6.40
CA SER A 34 -10.22 -5.23 7.48
C SER A 34 -11.24 -4.21 6.99
N VAL A 35 -11.25 -3.89 5.69
CA VAL A 35 -12.12 -2.85 5.11
C VAL A 35 -13.49 -3.41 4.72
N GLY A 36 -13.58 -4.71 4.43
CA GLY A 36 -14.84 -5.36 4.07
C GLY A 36 -15.34 -4.99 2.66
N LEU A 37 -14.43 -4.89 1.68
CA LEU A 37 -14.78 -4.69 0.27
C LEU A 37 -15.40 -5.97 -0.33
N ASP A 38 -16.13 -5.80 -1.43
CA ASP A 38 -16.46 -6.91 -2.30
C ASP A 38 -15.21 -7.40 -3.08
N PRO A 39 -15.24 -8.61 -3.65
CA PRO A 39 -14.06 -9.17 -4.34
C PRO A 39 -13.55 -8.29 -5.49
N GLU A 40 -14.44 -7.58 -6.18
CA GLU A 40 -14.08 -6.69 -7.28
C GLU A 40 -13.40 -5.42 -6.76
N GLY A 41 -13.94 -4.77 -5.73
CA GLY A 41 -13.35 -3.61 -5.10
C GLY A 41 -11.98 -3.90 -4.51
N GLU A 42 -11.82 -5.06 -3.87
CA GLU A 42 -10.52 -5.51 -3.36
C GLU A 42 -9.50 -5.66 -4.50
N ALA A 43 -9.87 -6.39 -5.55
CA ALA A 43 -9.01 -6.61 -6.71
C ALA A 43 -8.61 -5.30 -7.40
N ASN A 44 -9.54 -4.35 -7.53
CA ASN A 44 -9.29 -3.04 -8.12
C ASN A 44 -8.30 -2.22 -7.29
N ILE A 45 -8.54 -2.09 -5.98
CA ILE A 45 -7.63 -1.34 -5.08
C ILE A 45 -6.24 -1.98 -5.05
N ARG A 46 -6.16 -3.31 -5.01
CA ARG A 46 -4.90 -4.06 -5.07
C ARG A 46 -4.14 -3.75 -6.36
N LYS A 47 -4.81 -3.89 -7.51
CA LYS A 47 -4.23 -3.64 -8.84
C LYS A 47 -3.75 -2.20 -9.00
N GLU A 48 -4.56 -1.23 -8.61
CA GLU A 48 -4.19 0.19 -8.70
C GLU A 48 -3.00 0.53 -7.80
N SER A 49 -2.98 0.01 -6.57
CA SER A 49 -1.91 0.26 -5.60
C SER A 49 -0.58 -0.36 -6.04
N VAL A 50 -0.61 -1.59 -6.55
CA VAL A 50 0.56 -2.23 -7.18
C VAL A 50 1.05 -1.39 -8.35
N GLY A 51 0.14 -0.93 -9.21
CA GLY A 51 0.50 -0.07 -10.33
C GLY A 51 1.14 1.25 -9.90
N VAL A 52 0.68 1.87 -8.81
CA VAL A 52 1.31 3.09 -8.27
C VAL A 52 2.73 2.78 -7.80
N LEU A 53 2.90 1.78 -6.95
CA LEU A 53 4.19 1.49 -6.33
C LEU A 53 5.22 0.96 -7.35
N SER A 54 4.79 0.21 -8.37
CA SER A 54 5.66 -0.30 -9.44
C SER A 54 6.30 0.80 -10.30
N ARG A 55 5.78 2.03 -10.22
CA ARG A 55 6.32 3.23 -10.90
C ARG A 55 7.23 4.06 -10.00
N CYS A 56 7.25 3.79 -8.70
CA CYS A 56 8.18 4.41 -7.74
C CYS A 56 9.59 3.84 -7.92
N ALA A 57 10.57 4.41 -7.20
CA ALA A 57 11.90 3.83 -7.13
C ALA A 57 11.83 2.45 -6.45
N ASP A 58 12.62 1.50 -6.95
CA ASP A 58 12.79 0.20 -6.30
C ASP A 58 13.61 0.41 -5.01
N PRO A 59 13.08 0.04 -3.82
CA PRO A 59 13.78 0.21 -2.54
C PRO A 59 15.10 -0.57 -2.45
N ALA A 60 15.33 -1.56 -3.32
CA ALA A 60 16.59 -2.28 -3.42
C ALA A 60 17.68 -1.51 -4.20
N THR A 61 17.34 -0.36 -4.78
CA THR A 61 18.25 0.44 -5.62
C THR A 61 18.45 1.86 -5.05
N PRO A 62 19.64 2.46 -5.20
CA PRO A 62 19.90 3.82 -4.72
C PRO A 62 19.36 4.87 -5.71
N GLU A 63 18.04 4.88 -5.94
CA GLU A 63 17.36 5.83 -6.81
C GLU A 63 16.38 6.72 -6.04
N CYS A 64 16.37 8.01 -6.34
CA CYS A 64 15.36 8.96 -5.84
C CYS A 64 14.39 9.33 -6.97
N ARG A 65 13.08 9.23 -6.71
CA ARG A 65 12.05 9.55 -7.71
C ARG A 65 10.84 10.22 -7.09
N THR A 66 10.35 11.25 -7.77
CA THR A 66 9.11 11.94 -7.43
C THR A 66 8.04 11.58 -8.45
N GLY A 67 6.88 11.15 -7.98
CA GLY A 67 5.72 10.86 -8.82
C GLY A 67 4.49 11.62 -8.33
N LEU A 68 3.62 12.02 -9.25
CA LEU A 68 2.32 12.61 -8.94
C LEU A 68 1.22 11.63 -9.34
N VAL A 69 0.38 11.25 -8.37
CA VAL A 69 -0.80 10.41 -8.61
C VAL A 69 -2.04 11.26 -8.37
N VAL A 70 -2.92 11.32 -9.38
CA VAL A 70 -4.18 12.05 -9.33
C VAL A 70 -5.32 11.07 -9.46
N GLY A 71 -6.31 11.14 -8.56
CA GLY A 71 -7.49 10.27 -8.59
C GLY A 71 -8.81 11.06 -8.51
N TYR A 72 -9.84 10.60 -9.21
CA TYR A 72 -11.17 11.25 -9.29
C TYR A 72 -11.89 11.33 -7.94
N VAL A 73 -12.37 12.51 -7.55
CA VAL A 73 -13.09 12.76 -6.27
C VAL A 73 -14.27 11.79 -6.13
N GLN A 74 -14.44 11.16 -4.96
CA GLN A 74 -15.41 10.09 -4.56
C GLN A 74 -14.89 8.63 -4.47
N SER A 75 -13.66 8.31 -4.88
CA SER A 75 -13.18 6.92 -5.01
C SER A 75 -12.45 6.28 -3.80
N GLY A 76 -12.68 6.73 -2.56
CA GLY A 76 -11.98 6.10 -1.40
C GLY A 76 -10.47 6.36 -1.35
N LYS A 77 -10.02 7.57 -1.72
CA LYS A 77 -8.60 8.00 -1.75
C LYS A 77 -7.78 7.59 -0.53
N THR A 78 -8.36 7.71 0.66
CA THR A 78 -7.70 7.30 1.92
C THR A 78 -7.27 5.85 1.89
N LEU A 79 -8.12 4.95 1.39
CA LEU A 79 -7.79 3.53 1.26
C LEU A 79 -6.70 3.32 0.21
N SER A 80 -6.73 4.04 -0.91
CA SER A 80 -5.70 3.95 -1.94
C SER A 80 -4.31 4.31 -1.38
N PHE A 81 -4.15 5.45 -0.69
CA PHE A 81 -2.84 5.83 -0.13
C PHE A 81 -2.41 4.91 1.03
N THR A 82 -3.37 4.43 1.83
CA THR A 82 -3.08 3.48 2.92
C THR A 82 -2.63 2.13 2.35
N THR A 83 -3.23 1.67 1.26
CA THR A 83 -2.86 0.42 0.58
C THR A 83 -1.48 0.52 -0.06
N VAL A 84 -1.18 1.65 -0.72
CA VAL A 84 0.18 1.91 -1.24
C VAL A 84 1.22 1.95 -0.11
N THR A 85 0.85 2.50 1.05
CA THR A 85 1.73 2.53 2.25
C THR A 85 1.98 1.13 2.81
N ALA A 86 0.93 0.31 2.94
CA ALA A 86 1.07 -1.08 3.37
C ALA A 86 1.93 -1.89 2.39
N LEU A 87 1.73 -1.69 1.09
CA LEU A 87 2.52 -2.32 0.04
C LEU A 87 3.99 -1.87 0.09
N ALA A 88 4.26 -0.59 0.35
CA ALA A 88 5.61 -0.08 0.53
C ALA A 88 6.30 -0.76 1.74
N ARG A 89 5.58 -0.97 2.85
CA ARG A 89 6.09 -1.72 4.01
C ARG A 89 6.42 -3.16 3.64
N ASP A 90 5.52 -3.84 2.92
CA ASP A 90 5.73 -5.23 2.45
C ASP A 90 6.96 -5.36 1.54
N ASN A 91 7.35 -4.27 0.84
CA ASN A 91 8.47 -4.25 -0.09
C ASN A 91 9.75 -3.60 0.49
N GLY A 92 9.80 -3.34 1.81
CA GLY A 92 11.03 -2.91 2.47
C GLY A 92 11.34 -1.41 2.34
N PHE A 93 10.35 -0.56 2.07
CA PHE A 93 10.54 0.89 2.19
C PHE A 93 10.80 1.24 3.67
N PRO A 94 11.95 1.84 4.01
CA PRO A 94 12.33 2.08 5.41
C PRO A 94 11.54 3.22 6.06
N LEU A 95 10.97 4.13 5.27
CA LEU A 95 10.17 5.26 5.73
C LEU A 95 9.10 5.61 4.69
N VAL A 96 7.87 5.84 5.15
CA VAL A 96 6.78 6.39 4.34
C VAL A 96 6.23 7.63 5.05
N VAL A 97 6.22 8.76 4.36
CA VAL A 97 5.65 10.02 4.88
C VAL A 97 4.39 10.35 4.09
N LEU A 98 3.24 10.32 4.77
CA LEU A 98 1.95 10.66 4.17
C LEU A 98 1.51 12.06 4.62
N LEU A 99 1.37 12.98 3.67
CA LEU A 99 0.84 14.31 3.92
C LEU A 99 -0.61 14.37 3.42
N ALA A 100 -1.57 14.18 4.33
CA ALA A 100 -3.01 14.23 4.03
C ALA A 100 -3.64 15.53 4.55
N GLY A 101 -4.55 16.12 3.77
CA GLY A 101 -5.33 17.29 4.18
C GLY A 101 -6.35 16.99 5.29
N THR A 102 -6.81 18.02 5.99
CA THR A 102 -7.58 17.96 7.27
C THR A 102 -9.03 17.45 7.19
N LYS A 103 -9.50 16.87 6.07
CA LYS A 103 -10.87 16.36 5.95
C LYS A 103 -10.94 14.89 6.37
N GLN A 104 -11.13 14.71 7.68
CA GLN A 104 -11.38 13.44 8.36
C GLN A 104 -12.61 12.69 7.86
N ASN A 105 -12.50 11.37 7.72
CA ASN A 105 -13.42 10.43 8.38
C ASN A 105 -12.75 9.08 8.65
N LEU A 106 -11.53 9.08 9.21
CA LEU A 106 -10.88 7.86 9.72
C LEU A 106 -9.83 8.12 10.82
N HIS A 107 -9.89 9.28 11.51
CA HIS A 107 -8.81 9.65 12.43
C HIS A 107 -8.79 8.91 13.76
N GLU A 108 -9.93 8.48 14.32
CA GLU A 108 -9.90 7.78 15.62
C GLU A 108 -9.52 6.30 15.51
N GLN A 109 -9.79 5.67 14.36
CA GLN A 109 -9.50 4.25 14.15
C GLN A 109 -8.06 4.01 13.68
N THR A 110 -7.52 4.88 12.80
CA THR A 110 -6.16 4.72 12.27
C THR A 110 -5.10 5.05 13.32
N ALA A 111 -5.30 6.06 14.17
CA ALA A 111 -4.34 6.40 15.22
C ALA A 111 -4.23 5.33 16.32
N LYS A 112 -5.36 4.71 16.73
CA LYS A 112 -5.37 3.63 17.72
C LYS A 112 -4.78 2.31 17.19
N ARG A 113 -5.03 1.95 15.93
CA ARG A 113 -4.43 0.74 15.33
C ARG A 113 -2.93 0.88 15.09
N LEU A 114 -2.48 2.02 14.56
CA LEU A 114 -1.05 2.27 14.33
C LEU A 114 -0.25 2.28 15.65
N SER A 115 -0.82 2.85 16.73
CA SER A 115 -0.23 2.79 18.07
C SER A 115 -0.20 1.38 18.66
N SER A 116 -1.19 0.54 18.39
CA SER A 116 -1.25 -0.85 18.88
C SER A 116 -0.32 -1.79 18.11
N ASP A 117 -0.04 -1.50 16.85
CA ASP A 117 0.83 -2.33 16.01
C ASP A 117 2.32 -1.94 16.11
N LEU A 118 2.63 -0.74 16.61
CA LEU A 118 4.00 -0.21 16.73
C LEU A 118 4.46 0.02 18.18
N GLY A 119 3.55 0.00 19.16
CA GLY A 119 3.86 0.19 20.57
C GLY A 119 3.84 -1.13 21.35
N GLY A 120 5.02 -1.69 21.64
CA GLY A 120 5.14 -2.71 22.68
C GLY A 120 6.24 -3.73 22.47
N GLY A 121 7.49 -3.28 22.47
CA GLY A 121 8.61 -4.14 22.84
C GLY A 121 8.34 -4.77 24.21
N ARG A 122 8.40 -6.10 24.25
CA ARG A 122 8.76 -6.84 25.46
C ARG A 122 10.18 -7.34 25.27
N GLY A 123 11.11 -6.50 25.74
CA GLY A 123 12.45 -6.82 26.18
C GLY A 123 12.67 -5.95 27.41
#